data_AF-A0A931YYW8-F1
#
_entry.id   AF-A0A931YYW8-F1
#
_cell.length_a   1.000
_cell.length_b   1.000
_cell.length_c   1.000
_cell.angle_alpha   90.00
_cell.angle_beta   90.00
_cell.angle_gamma   90.00
#
_symmetry.space_group_name_H-M   'P 1'
#
loop_
_entity.id
_entity.type
_entity.pdbx_description
1 polymer ?
#
loop_
_entity_poly.entity_id
_entity_poly.type
_entity_poly.pdbx_seq_one_letter_code
_entity_poly.pdbx_strand_id
1 'polypeptide(L)'
;MNDIVEEIRQAYAAVGIALDQPATYGTYYRLLCAGCGKMVGNVGDRLLPSMARELVAEQFDLYAAGLLGCSCGHQVEIARRLNPARADAARRRHGD
;
A
#
# COMPACT_ATOMS: atom_id res chain seq x y z
N MET A 1 18.07 -11.35 6.49
CA MET A 1 16.82 -10.58 6.41
C MET A 1 15.81 -11.49 5.74
N ASN A 2 14.56 -11.60 6.23
CA ASN A 2 13.58 -12.52 5.64
C ASN A 2 13.18 -11.98 4.26
N ASP A 3 13.46 -12.73 3.18
CA ASP A 3 13.22 -12.31 1.79
C ASP A 3 11.77 -11.88 1.55
N ILE A 4 10.81 -12.51 2.24
CA ILE A 4 9.39 -12.15 2.17
C ILE A 4 9.11 -10.79 2.81
N VAL A 5 9.74 -10.48 3.95
CA VAL A 5 9.55 -9.20 4.64
C VAL A 5 10.14 -8.05 3.80
N GLU A 6 11.26 -8.30 3.13
CA GLU A 6 11.84 -7.32 2.22
C GLU A 6 10.98 -7.13 0.96
N GLU A 7 10.41 -8.20 0.41
CA GLU A 7 9.44 -8.09 -0.69
C GLU A 7 8.22 -7.25 -0.27
N ILE A 8 7.66 -7.52 0.91
CA ILE A 8 6.55 -6.74 1.47
C ILE A 8 6.94 -5.27 1.59
N ARG A 9 8.12 -4.97 2.15
CA ARG A 9 8.62 -3.61 2.30
C ARG A 9 8.67 -2.90 0.94
N GLN A 10 9.23 -3.53 -0.07
CA GLN A 10 9.37 -2.96 -1.41
C GLN A 10 8.02 -2.77 -2.11
N ALA A 11 7.12 -3.75 -2.01
CA ALA A 11 5.80 -3.69 -2.63
C ALA A 11 4.98 -2.51 -2.08
N TYR A 12 4.90 -2.36 -0.76
CA TYR A 12 4.15 -1.27 -0.13
C TYR A 12 4.84 0.09 -0.28
N ALA A 13 6.17 0.13 -0.30
CA ALA A 13 6.91 1.37 -0.55
C ALA A 13 6.58 1.99 -1.91
N ALA A 14 6.30 1.16 -2.93
CA ALA A 14 5.92 1.63 -4.26
C ALA A 14 4.66 2.51 -4.25
N VAL A 15 3.76 2.31 -3.28
CA VAL A 15 2.53 3.12 -3.12
C VAL A 15 2.61 4.10 -1.94
N GLY A 16 3.80 4.40 -1.44
CA GLY A 16 3.99 5.36 -0.34
C GLY A 16 3.54 4.83 1.02
N ILE A 17 3.66 3.52 1.25
CA ILE A 17 3.40 2.88 2.54
C ILE A 17 4.72 2.32 3.09
N ALA A 18 5.05 2.69 4.32
CA ALA A 18 6.22 2.21 5.04
C ALA A 18 5.86 0.97 5.88
N LEU A 19 6.71 -0.05 5.81
CA LEU A 19 6.65 -1.21 6.68
C LEU A 19 7.40 -0.93 7.99
N ASP A 20 6.68 -0.86 9.08
CA ASP A 20 7.21 -0.63 10.43
C ASP A 20 7.41 -1.96 11.19
N GLN A 21 7.83 -1.88 12.45
CA GLN A 21 8.06 -3.02 13.33
C GLN A 21 6.88 -4.00 13.38
N PRO A 22 7.16 -5.29 13.64
CA PRO A 22 6.11 -6.27 13.82
C PRO A 22 5.11 -5.83 14.90
N ALA A 23 3.82 -5.97 14.60
CA ALA A 23 2.78 -6.00 15.61
C ALA A 23 2.98 -7.24 16.50
N THR A 24 2.51 -7.15 17.74
CA THR A 24 2.69 -8.15 18.81
C THR A 24 2.65 -9.61 18.30
N TYR A 25 3.63 -10.42 18.74
CA TYR A 25 3.85 -11.83 18.35
C TYR A 25 4.47 -12.10 16.97
N GLY A 26 4.95 -11.08 16.26
CA GLY A 26 5.89 -11.26 15.13
C GLY A 26 5.27 -11.73 13.81
N THR A 27 3.96 -12.00 13.77
CA THR A 27 3.25 -12.54 12.61
C THR A 27 2.64 -11.48 11.71
N TYR A 28 2.59 -10.23 12.16
CA TYR A 28 2.04 -9.11 11.42
C TYR A 28 2.99 -7.92 11.52
N TYR A 29 3.03 -7.09 10.48
CA TYR A 29 3.82 -5.86 10.41
C TYR A 29 2.88 -4.68 10.24
N ARG A 30 3.19 -3.58 10.93
CA ARG A 30 2.41 -2.35 10.84
C ARG A 30 2.69 -1.64 9.52
N LEU A 31 1.64 -1.22 8.83
CA LEU A 31 1.73 -0.39 7.63
C LEU A 31 1.45 1.06 8.03
N LEU A 32 2.42 1.94 7.77
CA LEU A 32 2.33 3.37 8.04
C LEU A 32 2.30 4.16 6.74
N CYS A 33 1.56 5.26 6.70
CA CYS A 33 1.64 6.20 5.59
C CYS A 33 3.03 6.85 5.56
N ALA A 34 3.76 6.76 4.45
CA ALA A 34 5.08 7.38 4.31
C ALA A 34 5.02 8.93 4.31
N GLY A 35 3.85 9.51 4.02
CA GLY A 35 3.66 10.97 4.00
C GLY A 35 3.38 11.59 5.37
N CYS A 36 2.61 10.91 6.25
CA CYS A 36 2.20 11.49 7.54
C CYS A 36 2.43 10.60 8.76
N GLY A 37 2.98 9.40 8.59
CA GLY A 37 3.30 8.47 9.67
C GLY A 37 2.10 7.77 10.31
N LYS A 38 0.85 8.13 9.96
CA LYS A 38 -0.35 7.46 10.50
C LYS A 38 -0.42 6.01 10.07
N MET A 39 -0.91 5.17 10.97
CA MET A 39 -1.17 3.75 10.68
C MET A 39 -2.30 3.62 9.66
N VAL A 40 -2.08 2.77 8.64
CA VAL A 40 -3.06 2.49 7.57
C VAL A 40 -3.50 1.02 7.53
N GLY A 41 -2.79 0.13 8.22
CA GLY A 41 -3.17 -1.27 8.30
C GLY A 41 -2.09 -2.17 8.88
N ASN A 42 -2.26 -3.47 8.67
CA ASN A 42 -1.28 -4.51 8.99
C ASN A 42 -1.15 -5.48 7.82
N VAL A 43 0.00 -6.13 7.71
CA VAL A 43 0.25 -7.20 6.74
C VAL A 43 0.89 -8.40 7.43
N GLY A 44 0.44 -9.61 7.09
CA GLY A 44 1.05 -10.84 7.59
C GLY A 44 2.34 -11.18 6.84
N ASP A 45 3.28 -11.87 7.51
CA ASP A 45 4.56 -12.26 6.91
C ASP A 45 4.55 -13.64 6.24
N ARG A 46 3.40 -14.31 6.22
CA ARG A 46 3.18 -15.62 5.59
C ARG A 46 2.68 -15.52 4.15
N LEU A 47 3.06 -14.46 3.45
CA LEU A 47 2.76 -14.33 2.03
C LEU A 47 3.65 -15.27 1.20
N LEU A 48 3.05 -15.92 0.21
CA LEU A 48 3.79 -16.57 -0.87
C LEU A 48 4.61 -15.52 -1.65
N PRO A 49 5.72 -15.93 -2.29
CA PRO A 49 6.51 -15.04 -3.14
C PRO A 49 5.66 -14.33 -4.20
N SER A 50 5.99 -13.07 -4.49
CA SER A 50 5.28 -12.15 -5.40
C SER A 50 3.89 -11.68 -4.96
N MET A 51 3.25 -12.33 -3.98
CA MET A 51 1.88 -11.99 -3.60
C MET A 51 1.75 -10.56 -3.06
N ALA A 52 2.76 -10.04 -2.37
CA ALA A 52 2.73 -8.67 -1.87
C ALA A 52 2.66 -7.65 -3.02
N ARG A 53 3.42 -7.90 -4.09
CA ARG A 53 3.43 -7.06 -5.29
C ARG A 53 2.10 -7.15 -6.05
N GLU A 54 1.56 -8.36 -6.19
CA GLU A 54 0.26 -8.59 -6.84
C GLU A 54 -0.88 -7.89 -6.10
N LEU A 55 -0.94 -8.04 -4.77
CA LEU A 55 -1.93 -7.37 -3.92
C LEU A 55 -1.89 -5.85 -4.09
N VAL A 56 -0.70 -5.25 -4.03
CA VAL A 56 -0.56 -3.80 -4.20
C VAL A 56 -0.97 -3.36 -5.62
N ALA A 57 -0.65 -4.15 -6.65
CA ALA A 57 -1.01 -3.86 -8.04
C ALA A 57 -2.53 -3.94 -8.30
N GLU A 58 -3.20 -4.93 -7.72
CA GLU A 58 -4.66 -5.09 -7.77
C GLU A 58 -5.37 -3.96 -7.01
N GLN A 59 -4.83 -3.54 -5.88
CA GLN A 59 -5.37 -2.47 -5.03
C GLN A 59 -5.15 -1.06 -5.58
N PHE A 60 -4.36 -0.88 -6.64
CA PHE A 60 -4.00 0.44 -7.18
C PHE A 60 -5.22 1.35 -7.40
N ASP A 61 -6.31 0.81 -7.96
CA ASP A 61 -7.49 1.60 -8.28
C ASP A 61 -8.16 2.16 -7.01
N LEU A 62 -8.12 1.40 -5.91
CA LEU A 62 -8.64 1.82 -4.62
C LEU A 62 -7.76 2.91 -3.99
N TYR A 63 -6.43 2.80 -4.09
CA TYR A 63 -5.52 3.86 -3.68
C TYR A 63 -5.74 5.14 -4.50
N ALA A 64 -5.92 5.02 -5.82
CA ALA A 64 -6.15 6.15 -6.71
C ALA A 64 -7.52 6.84 -6.46
N ALA A 65 -8.54 6.07 -6.12
CA ALA A 65 -9.86 6.57 -5.75
C ALA A 65 -9.92 7.16 -4.33
N GLY A 66 -8.89 6.95 -3.50
CA GLY A 66 -8.90 7.34 -2.08
C GLY A 66 -9.76 6.44 -1.20
N LEU A 67 -10.15 5.26 -1.70
CA LEU A 67 -10.91 4.24 -0.97
C LEU A 67 -10.01 3.33 -0.13
N LEU A 68 -8.71 3.34 -0.39
CA LEU A 68 -7.69 2.60 0.36
C LEU A 68 -6.48 3.50 0.62
N GLY A 69 -5.79 3.27 1.74
CA GLY A 69 -4.64 4.05 2.17
C GLY A 69 -4.98 5.10 3.22
N CYS A 70 -4.18 6.16 3.29
CA CYS A 70 -4.33 7.17 4.34
C CYS A 70 -5.29 8.29 3.93
N SER A 71 -6.07 8.77 4.90
CA SER A 71 -6.94 9.93 4.74
C SER A 71 -6.20 11.24 4.47
N CYS A 72 -4.87 11.29 4.60
CA CYS A 72 -4.07 12.44 4.18
C CYS A 72 -3.95 12.58 2.65
N GLY A 73 -4.39 11.59 1.87
CA GLY A 73 -4.33 11.63 0.40
C GLY A 73 -2.98 11.27 -0.20
N HIS A 74 -1.97 10.94 0.60
CA HIS A 74 -0.62 10.63 0.09
C HIS A 74 -0.62 9.49 -0.94
N GLN A 75 -1.35 8.40 -0.67
CA GLN A 75 -1.46 7.27 -1.61
C GLN A 75 -2.16 7.67 -2.93
N VAL A 76 -3.15 8.56 -2.87
CA VAL A 76 -3.82 9.13 -4.06
C VAL A 76 -2.81 9.90 -4.91
N GLU A 77 -1.98 10.74 -4.28
CA GLU A 77 -0.94 11.51 -4.96
C GLU A 77 0.11 10.60 -5.62
N ILE A 78 0.58 9.57 -4.90
CA ILE A 78 1.53 8.59 -5.43
C ILE A 78 0.91 7.83 -6.62
N ALA A 79 -0.31 7.31 -6.48
CA ALA A 79 -0.99 6.60 -7.58
C ALA A 79 -1.13 7.50 -8.82
N ARG A 80 -1.50 8.77 -8.63
CA ARG A 80 -1.60 9.75 -9.72
C ARG A 80 -0.26 10.02 -10.40
N ARG A 81 0.85 10.03 -9.66
CA ARG A 81 2.21 10.18 -10.23
C ARG A 81 2.66 8.92 -10.98
N LEU A 82 2.35 7.73 -10.46
CA LEU A 82 2.74 6.47 -11.06
C LEU A 82 2.02 6.19 -12.39
N ASN A 83 0.71 6.42 -12.43
CA ASN A 83 -0.09 6.24 -13.63
C ASN A 83 -1.28 7.20 -13.66
N PRO A 84 -1.10 8.41 -14.22
CA PRO A 84 -2.15 9.44 -14.26
C PRO A 84 -3.43 8.94 -14.95
N ALA A 85 -3.29 8.25 -16.09
CA ALA A 85 -4.42 7.79 -16.88
C ALA A 85 -5.26 6.73 -16.14
N ARG A 86 -4.60 5.75 -15.51
CA ARG A 86 -5.28 4.73 -14.69
C ARG A 86 -5.91 5.36 -13.45
N ALA A 87 -5.22 6.29 -12.80
CA ALA A 87 -5.73 6.96 -11.61
C ALA A 87 -6.99 7.79 -11.91
N ASP A 88 -6.98 8.57 -13.00
CA ASP A 88 -8.15 9.34 -13.43
C ASP A 88 -9.33 8.41 -13.81
N ALA A 89 -9.04 7.27 -14.44
CA ALA A 89 -10.07 6.28 -14.77
C ALA A 89 -10.64 5.61 -13.50
N ALA A 90 -9.82 5.29 -12.51
CA ALA A 90 -10.25 4.74 -11.23
C ALA A 90 -11.12 5.74 -10.46
N ARG A 91 -10.73 7.02 -10.41
CA ARG A 91 -11.55 8.08 -9.80
C ARG A 91 -12.90 8.25 -10.49
N ARG A 92 -12.97 8.12 -11.82
CA ARG A 92 -14.26 8.15 -12.54
C ARG A 92 -15.14 6.92 -12.27
N ARG A 93 -14.56 5.75 -12.03
CA ARG A 93 -15.31 4.52 -11.72
C ARG A 93 -15.86 4.49 -10.30
N HIS A 94 -15.16 5.11 -9.37
CA HIS A 94 -15.41 5.00 -7.93
C HIS A 94 -15.84 6.32 -7.27
N GLY A 95 -15.76 7.44 -7.99
CA GLY A 95 -16.24 8.73 -7.51
C GLY A 95 -17.73 8.87 -7.78
N ASP A 96 -18.49 8.92 -6.69
CA ASP A 96 -19.78 9.63 -6.61
C ASP A 96 -19.51 11.12 -6.36
#